data_AF-A0A151AEI7-F1
#
_entry.id   AF-A0A151AEI7-F1
#
_cell.length_a   1.000
_cell.length_b   1.000
_cell.length_c   1.000
_cell.angle_alpha   90.00
_cell.angle_beta   90.00
_cell.angle_gamma   90.00
#
_symmetry.space_group_name_H-M   'P 1'
#
loop_
_entity.id
_entity.type
_entity.pdbx_description
1 polymer ?
#
loop_
_entity_poly.entity_id
_entity_poly.type
_entity_poly.pdbx_seq_one_letter_code
_entity_poly.pdbx_strand_id
1 'polypeptide(L)'
;MSKVITINILDFNYIKLDKFHTKFHLWEDEAKDYMLTDLVEIHFIEIPKFNELKVKNLKEDRLQRWLTFFNKDISEEKLKELIEMDKDIKRVEERLEYLSSDAKTIEIYKAREKSLHERANMISSAREEGIKEGIKEGIFKTAKNLLVMGMDEDTVSKATGLSVEEIKNLKQ
;
A
#
# COMPACT_ATOMS: atom_id res chain seq x y z
N MET A 1 -30.35 13.95 9.14
CA MET A 1 -29.11 13.15 9.35
C MET A 1 -27.95 13.92 8.75
N SER A 2 -26.74 13.78 9.29
CA SER A 2 -25.53 14.44 8.76
C SER A 2 -24.88 13.60 7.67
N LYS A 3 -24.41 14.23 6.59
CA LYS A 3 -23.59 13.57 5.57
C LYS A 3 -22.26 13.10 6.18
N VAL A 4 -21.86 11.87 5.89
CA VAL A 4 -20.62 11.23 6.33
C VAL A 4 -19.70 11.07 5.12
N ILE A 5 -18.49 11.61 5.23
CA ILE A 5 -17.46 11.49 4.19
C ILE A 5 -16.28 10.75 4.79
N THR A 6 -15.92 9.62 4.18
CA THR A 6 -14.72 8.86 4.53
C THR A 6 -13.66 9.13 3.47
N ILE A 7 -12.46 9.54 3.89
CA ILE A 7 -11.33 9.77 2.98
C ILE A 7 -10.22 8.80 3.35
N ASN A 8 -9.93 7.88 2.41
CA ASN A 8 -8.82 6.94 2.53
C ASN A 8 -7.68 7.44 1.63
N ILE A 9 -6.51 7.67 2.21
CA ILE A 9 -5.28 8.03 1.50
C ILE A 9 -4.36 6.81 1.54
N LEU A 10 -4.00 6.29 0.36
CA LEU A 10 -3.26 5.03 0.20
C LEU A 10 -1.91 5.28 -0.46
N ASP A 11 -0.86 4.67 0.09
CA ASP A 11 0.49 4.63 -0.46
C ASP A 11 0.71 3.43 -1.42
N PHE A 12 -0.35 2.69 -1.75
CA PHE A 12 -0.35 1.57 -2.70
C PHE A 12 -1.54 1.61 -3.64
N ASN A 13 -1.46 0.84 -4.73
CA ASN A 13 -2.55 0.64 -5.68
C ASN A 13 -3.51 -0.45 -5.17
N TYR A 14 -4.77 -0.08 -4.99
CA TYR A 14 -5.86 -0.93 -4.53
C TYR A 14 -7.02 -0.99 -5.53
N ILE A 15 -7.44 0.16 -6.07
CA ILE A 15 -8.58 0.25 -6.99
C ILE A 15 -8.08 -0.07 -8.40
N LYS A 16 -8.86 -0.86 -9.16
CA LYS A 16 -8.48 -1.27 -10.53
C LYS A 16 -8.69 -0.18 -11.61
N LEU A 17 -9.29 0.94 -11.23
CA LEU A 17 -9.55 2.07 -12.14
C LEU A 17 -8.28 2.91 -12.32
N ASP A 18 -8.06 3.40 -13.53
CA ASP A 18 -6.96 4.31 -13.87
C ASP A 18 -7.28 5.76 -13.46
N LYS A 19 -7.51 5.96 -12.15
CA LYS A 19 -7.76 7.25 -11.52
C LYS A 19 -7.11 7.26 -10.15
N PHE A 20 -6.38 8.33 -9.82
CA PHE A 20 -5.79 8.49 -8.50
C PHE A 20 -6.84 8.84 -7.43
N HIS A 21 -7.96 9.46 -7.81
CA HIS A 21 -9.06 9.79 -6.91
C HIS A 21 -10.34 9.10 -7.39
N THR A 22 -10.91 8.26 -6.53
CA THR A 22 -12.17 7.57 -6.78
C THR A 22 -13.16 7.82 -5.64
N LYS A 23 -14.45 7.78 -5.98
CA LYS A 23 -15.57 8.05 -5.09
C LYS A 23 -16.57 6.93 -5.21
N PHE A 24 -17.01 6.40 -4.08
CA PHE A 24 -17.98 5.33 -4.00
C PHE A 24 -19.18 5.77 -3.16
N HIS A 25 -20.35 5.32 -3.60
CA HIS A 25 -21.63 5.50 -2.92
C HIS A 25 -22.26 4.12 -2.70
N LEU A 26 -23.34 4.05 -1.92
CA LEU A 26 -24.08 2.82 -1.65
C LEU A 26 -25.18 2.65 -2.70
N TRP A 27 -25.05 1.62 -3.53
CA TRP A 27 -25.99 1.26 -4.59
C TRP A 27 -26.64 -0.08 -4.27
N GLU A 28 -27.82 -0.31 -4.83
CA GLU A 28 -28.46 -1.63 -4.83
C GLU A 28 -27.72 -2.57 -5.81
N ASP A 29 -27.63 -3.85 -5.47
CA ASP A 29 -26.76 -4.80 -6.17
C ASP A 29 -27.31 -5.17 -7.56
N GLU A 30 -28.63 -5.29 -7.70
CA GLU A 30 -29.28 -5.69 -8.96
C GLU A 30 -29.68 -4.46 -9.80
N ALA A 31 -30.25 -3.44 -9.16
CA ALA A 31 -30.66 -2.17 -9.73
C ALA A 31 -29.53 -1.15 -9.62
N LYS A 32 -28.56 -1.23 -10.54
CA LYS A 32 -27.34 -0.40 -10.53
C LYS A 32 -27.55 1.12 -10.59
N ASP A 33 -28.75 1.58 -10.97
CA ASP A 33 -29.12 3.00 -11.00
C ASP A 33 -29.89 3.45 -9.73
N TYR A 34 -30.07 2.55 -8.76
CA TYR A 34 -30.74 2.83 -7.49
C TYR A 34 -29.72 3.06 -6.37
N MET A 35 -29.50 4.33 -6.03
CA MET A 35 -28.65 4.72 -4.90
C MET A 35 -29.45 4.68 -3.61
N LEU A 36 -28.96 3.97 -2.60
CA LEU A 36 -29.63 3.87 -1.30
C LEU A 36 -29.74 5.24 -0.62
N THR A 37 -28.66 6.02 -0.64
CA THR A 37 -28.60 7.37 -0.06
C THR A 37 -27.36 8.13 -0.54
N ASP A 38 -27.46 9.45 -0.61
CA ASP A 38 -26.35 10.39 -0.84
C ASP A 38 -25.63 10.82 0.46
N LEU A 39 -26.06 10.27 1.61
CA LEU A 39 -25.51 10.62 2.93
C LEU A 39 -24.14 10.01 3.21
N VAL A 40 -23.68 9.02 2.44
CA VAL A 40 -22.38 8.36 2.63
C VAL A 40 -21.55 8.43 1.35
N GLU A 41 -20.37 9.03 1.45
CA GLU A 41 -19.39 9.12 0.35
C GLU A 41 -18.05 8.55 0.84
N ILE A 42 -17.50 7.58 0.10
CA ILE A 42 -16.22 6.95 0.41
C ILE A 42 -15.22 7.32 -0.68
N HIS A 43 -14.19 8.05 -0.32
CA HIS A 43 -13.11 8.44 -1.22
C HIS A 43 -11.90 7.55 -1.03
N PHE A 44 -11.27 7.20 -2.15
CA PHE A 44 -9.92 6.64 -2.18
C PHE A 44 -9.01 7.55 -2.98
N ILE A 45 -7.89 7.93 -2.38
CA ILE A 45 -6.83 8.72 -2.99
C ILE A 45 -5.57 7.86 -2.99
N GLU A 46 -5.16 7.38 -4.15
CA GLU A 46 -4.00 6.50 -4.34
C GLU A 46 -2.79 7.34 -4.78
N ILE A 47 -1.86 7.53 -3.85
CA ILE A 47 -0.65 8.34 -4.04
C ILE A 47 0.24 7.83 -5.18
N PRO A 48 0.46 6.52 -5.39
CA PRO A 48 1.28 6.05 -6.51
C PRO A 48 0.74 6.51 -7.87
N LYS A 49 -0.57 6.36 -8.10
CA LYS A 49 -1.22 6.83 -9.34
C LYS A 49 -1.13 8.34 -9.51
N PHE A 50 -1.24 9.09 -8.41
CA PHE A 50 -1.06 10.55 -8.45
C PHE A 50 0.37 10.93 -8.83
N ASN A 51 1.37 10.20 -8.36
CA ASN A 51 2.77 10.45 -8.66
C ASN A 51 3.13 10.09 -10.11
N GLU A 52 2.47 9.10 -10.70
CA GLU A 52 2.62 8.72 -12.11
C GLU A 52 1.97 9.73 -13.09
N LEU A 53 1.17 10.69 -12.61
CA LEU A 53 0.57 11.71 -13.46
C LEU A 53 1.63 12.60 -14.10
N LYS A 54 1.68 12.60 -15.44
CA LYS A 54 2.58 13.44 -16.24
C LYS A 54 2.29 14.93 -16.11
N VAL A 55 1.02 15.30 -15.97
CA VAL A 55 0.57 16.69 -15.87
C VAL A 55 -0.33 16.83 -14.65
N LYS A 56 0.09 17.68 -13.71
CA LYS A 56 -0.66 17.99 -12.49
C LYS A 56 -1.34 19.35 -12.62
N ASN A 57 -2.62 19.43 -12.28
CA ASN A 57 -3.40 20.66 -12.35
C ASN A 57 -3.33 21.46 -11.04
N LEU A 58 -2.16 21.99 -10.71
CA LEU A 58 -1.96 22.67 -9.42
C LEU A 58 -2.65 24.04 -9.34
N LYS A 59 -3.03 24.63 -10.47
CA LYS A 59 -3.69 25.95 -10.51
C LYS A 59 -5.14 25.87 -10.05
N GLU A 60 -5.91 24.95 -10.62
CA GLU A 60 -7.34 24.84 -10.33
C GLU A 60 -7.65 23.79 -9.26
N ASP A 61 -6.81 22.76 -9.10
CA ASP A 61 -7.09 21.64 -8.20
C ASP A 61 -6.34 21.77 -6.87
N ARG A 62 -7.09 22.16 -5.83
CA ARG A 62 -6.58 22.26 -4.46
C ARG A 62 -6.12 20.90 -3.92
N LEU A 63 -6.82 19.81 -4.24
CA LEU A 63 -6.40 18.48 -3.79
C LEU A 63 -5.02 18.14 -4.35
N GLN A 64 -4.79 18.39 -5.64
CA GLN A 64 -3.47 18.12 -6.24
C GLN A 64 -2.37 19.01 -5.68
N ARG A 65 -2.66 20.26 -5.27
CA ARG A 65 -1.70 21.08 -4.51
C ARG A 65 -1.29 20.40 -3.21
N TRP A 66 -2.26 19.96 -2.41
CA TRP A 66 -2.00 19.28 -1.13
C TRP A 66 -1.28 17.94 -1.32
N LEU A 67 -1.67 17.14 -2.30
CA LEU A 67 -0.99 15.88 -2.61
C LEU A 67 0.45 16.10 -3.10
N THR A 68 0.71 17.21 -3.79
CA THR A 68 2.08 17.58 -4.19
C THR A 68 2.89 18.06 -2.99
N PHE A 69 2.28 18.85 -2.10
CA PHE A 69 2.90 19.31 -0.85
C PHE A 69 3.27 18.15 0.08
N PHE A 70 2.44 17.11 0.16
CA PHE A 70 2.74 15.91 0.96
C PHE A 70 3.82 15.00 0.37
N ASN A 71 4.29 15.26 -0.85
CA ASN A 71 5.34 14.46 -1.45
C ASN A 71 6.70 14.77 -0.81
N LYS A 72 7.38 13.74 -0.31
CA LYS A 72 8.69 13.87 0.37
C LYS A 72 9.79 14.42 -0.54
N ASP A 73 9.67 14.22 -1.86
CA ASP A 73 10.69 14.58 -2.85
C ASP A 73 10.37 15.89 -3.59
N ILE A 74 9.63 16.81 -2.97
CA ILE A 74 9.32 18.12 -3.58
C ILE A 74 10.57 19.02 -3.61
N SER A 75 10.83 19.68 -4.74
CA SER A 75 11.92 20.67 -4.83
C SER A 75 11.56 21.97 -4.10
N GLU A 76 12.56 22.68 -3.59
CA GLU A 76 12.35 23.98 -2.90
C GLU A 76 11.63 25.00 -3.78
N GLU A 77 11.95 25.05 -5.08
CA GLU A 77 11.28 25.94 -6.04
C GLU A 77 9.79 25.61 -6.15
N LYS A 78 9.45 24.31 -6.21
CA LYS A 78 8.06 23.88 -6.32
C LYS A 78 7.29 24.10 -5.02
N LEU A 79 7.95 23.93 -3.88
CA LEU A 79 7.38 24.24 -2.58
C LEU A 79 7.04 25.73 -2.46
N LYS A 80 7.94 26.63 -2.87
CA LYS A 80 7.69 28.08 -2.91
C LYS A 80 6.49 28.42 -3.78
N GLU A 81 6.40 27.84 -4.98
CA GLU A 81 5.24 28.01 -5.86
C GLU A 81 3.93 27.60 -5.17
N LEU A 82 3.90 26.44 -4.49
CA LEU A 82 2.71 25.99 -3.75
C LEU A 82 2.33 26.92 -2.60
N ILE A 83 3.32 27.42 -1.85
CA ILE A 83 3.15 28.37 -0.74
C ILE A 83 2.56 29.70 -1.24
N GLU A 84 3.00 30.18 -2.40
CA GLU A 84 2.45 31.37 -3.04
C GLU A 84 1.01 31.15 -3.51
N MET A 85 0.71 29.95 -4.00
CA MET A 85 -0.61 29.59 -4.52
C MET A 85 -1.66 29.31 -3.43
N ASP A 86 -1.28 28.76 -2.28
CA ASP A 86 -2.21 28.36 -1.21
C ASP A 86 -1.74 28.81 0.18
N LYS A 87 -2.47 29.77 0.75
CA LYS A 87 -2.16 30.36 2.06
C LYS A 87 -2.22 29.36 3.21
N ASP A 88 -3.01 28.29 3.08
CA ASP A 88 -3.09 27.26 4.12
C ASP A 88 -1.86 26.36 4.09
N ILE A 89 -1.30 26.08 2.89
CA ILE A 89 -0.01 25.40 2.76
C ILE A 89 1.08 26.25 3.40
N LYS A 90 1.12 27.56 3.13
CA LYS A 90 2.05 28.49 3.78
C LYS A 90 2.00 28.39 5.31
N ARG A 91 0.79 28.45 5.89
CA ARG A 91 0.60 28.38 7.34
C ARG A 91 1.09 27.04 7.92
N VAL A 92 0.87 25.93 7.21
CA VAL A 92 1.34 24.62 7.63
C VAL A 92 2.87 24.56 7.59
N GLU A 93 3.50 25.09 6.54
CA GLU A 93 4.96 25.12 6.42
C GLU A 93 5.60 25.94 7.54
N GLU A 94 5.11 27.15 7.81
CA GLU A 94 5.60 27.99 8.93
C GLU A 94 5.46 27.27 10.28
N ARG A 95 4.39 26.50 10.47
CA ARG A 95 4.18 25.68 11.67
C ARG A 95 5.18 24.52 11.74
N LEU A 96 5.48 23.87 10.61
CA LEU A 96 6.45 22.77 10.53
C LEU A 96 7.87 23.28 10.78
N GLU A 97 8.25 24.43 10.24
CA GLU A 97 9.52 25.10 10.55
C GLU A 97 9.63 25.42 12.05
N TYR A 98 8.57 25.98 12.64
CA TYR A 98 8.52 26.23 14.08
C TYR A 98 8.66 24.94 14.91
N LEU A 99 7.93 23.87 14.56
CA LEU A 99 7.99 22.59 15.27
C LEU A 99 9.35 21.88 15.10
N SER A 100 9.98 22.02 13.94
CA SER A 100 11.32 21.47 13.68
C SER A 100 12.42 22.29 14.34
N SER A 101 12.17 23.54 14.74
CA SER A 101 13.12 24.29 15.56
C SER A 101 13.25 23.79 17.01
N ASP A 102 12.31 22.97 17.49
CA ASP A 102 12.33 22.36 18.83
C ASP A 102 12.93 20.93 18.78
N ALA A 103 14.16 20.77 19.30
CA ALA A 103 14.92 19.52 19.23
C ALA A 103 14.19 18.29 19.80
N LYS A 104 13.36 18.50 20.82
CA LYS A 104 12.60 17.43 21.49
C LYS A 104 11.43 16.92 20.62
N THR A 105 10.82 17.81 19.84
CA THR A 105 9.75 17.46 18.90
C THR A 105 10.28 16.64 17.72
N ILE A 106 11.47 16.98 17.20
CA ILE A 106 12.14 16.18 16.17
C ILE A 106 12.44 14.76 16.67
N GLU A 107 12.94 14.62 17.90
CA GLU A 107 13.30 13.32 18.48
C GLU A 107 12.08 12.39 18.56
N ILE A 108 10.95 12.88 19.06
CA ILE A 108 9.69 12.13 19.16
C ILE A 108 9.19 11.74 17.76
N TYR A 109 9.27 12.64 16.78
CA TYR A 109 8.84 12.38 15.41
C TYR A 109 9.70 11.29 14.75
N LYS A 110 11.04 11.41 14.84
CA LYS A 110 11.98 10.42 14.30
C LYS A 110 11.81 9.04 14.95
N ALA A 111 11.59 8.99 16.27
CA ALA A 111 11.32 7.75 16.98
C ALA A 111 10.05 7.07 16.46
N ARG A 112 8.99 7.84 16.19
CA ARG A 112 7.73 7.34 15.63
C ARG A 112 7.89 6.83 14.18
N GLU A 113 8.60 7.57 13.33
CA GLU A 113 8.86 7.15 11.94
C GLU A 113 9.68 5.84 11.90
N LYS A 114 10.72 5.73 12.73
CA LYS A 114 11.51 4.51 12.88
C LYS A 114 10.66 3.31 13.31
N SER A 115 9.79 3.48 14.30
CA SER A 115 8.90 2.41 14.77
C SER A 115 7.93 1.90 13.68
N LEU A 116 7.40 2.81 12.85
CA LEU A 116 6.54 2.45 11.72
C LEU A 116 7.31 1.67 10.65
N HIS A 117 8.52 2.09 10.31
CA HIS A 117 9.39 1.38 9.38
C HIS A 117 9.78 -0.01 9.89
N GLU A 118 10.15 -0.13 11.17
CA GLU A 118 10.46 -1.42 11.79
C GLU A 118 9.25 -2.36 11.72
N ARG A 119 8.04 -1.85 12.01
CA ARG A 119 6.81 -2.62 11.92
C ARG A 119 6.51 -3.07 10.48
N ALA A 120 6.67 -2.19 9.50
CA ALA A 120 6.46 -2.52 8.09
C ALA A 120 7.45 -3.60 7.61
N ASN A 121 8.72 -3.46 7.99
CA ASN A 121 9.76 -4.44 7.68
C ASN A 121 9.46 -5.79 8.33
N MET A 122 9.06 -5.82 9.61
CA MET A 122 8.67 -7.05 10.30
C MET A 122 7.49 -7.77 9.62
N ILE A 123 6.47 -7.03 9.18
CA ILE A 123 5.33 -7.61 8.47
C ILE A 123 5.76 -8.16 7.11
N SER A 124 6.57 -7.40 6.37
CA SER A 124 7.10 -7.82 5.07
C SER A 124 7.94 -9.08 5.18
N SER A 125 8.87 -9.12 6.14
CA SER A 125 9.72 -10.29 6.37
C SER A 125 8.91 -11.51 6.81
N ALA A 126 7.96 -11.34 7.73
CA ALA A 126 7.08 -12.42 8.17
C ALA A 126 6.24 -12.99 7.02
N ARG A 127 5.76 -12.14 6.10
CA ARG A 127 5.03 -12.58 4.91
C ARG A 127 5.93 -13.35 3.94
N GLU A 128 7.14 -12.85 3.71
CA GLU A 128 8.11 -13.51 2.81
C GLU A 128 8.51 -14.89 3.35
N GLU A 129 8.76 -14.97 4.67
CA GLU A 129 9.09 -16.22 5.36
C GLU A 129 7.93 -17.21 5.31
N GLY A 130 6.69 -16.76 5.59
CA GLY A 130 5.50 -17.61 5.48
C GLY A 130 5.23 -18.12 4.06
N ILE A 131 5.55 -17.32 3.02
CA ILE A 131 5.47 -17.79 1.62
C ILE A 131 6.55 -18.84 1.35
N LYS A 132 7.80 -18.63 1.78
CA LYS A 132 8.89 -19.59 1.62
C LYS A 132 8.59 -20.92 2.31
N GLU A 133 8.10 -20.86 3.55
CA GLU A 133 7.67 -22.05 4.29
C GLU A 133 6.50 -22.77 3.59
N GLY A 134 5.46 -22.03 3.18
CA GLY A 134 4.31 -22.62 2.47
C GLY A 134 4.68 -23.27 1.14
N ILE A 135 5.62 -22.69 0.37
CA ILE A 135 6.15 -23.31 -0.85
C ILE A 135 6.89 -24.60 -0.50
N LYS A 136 7.77 -24.57 0.50
CA LYS A 136 8.55 -25.74 0.94
C LYS A 136 7.63 -26.87 1.41
N GLU A 137 6.65 -26.57 2.25
CA GLU A 137 5.64 -27.53 2.70
C GLU A 137 4.81 -28.08 1.53
N GLY A 138 4.43 -27.23 0.58
CA GLY A 138 3.72 -27.64 -0.64
C GLY A 138 4.52 -28.62 -1.50
N ILE A 139 5.82 -28.38 -1.67
CA ILE A 139 6.75 -29.27 -2.38
C ILE A 139 6.82 -30.64 -1.67
N PHE A 140 6.99 -30.65 -0.35
CA PHE A 140 7.04 -31.90 0.44
C PHE A 140 5.71 -32.67 0.41
N LYS A 141 4.58 -31.99 0.52
CA LYS A 141 3.25 -32.61 0.45
C LYS A 141 3.00 -33.21 -0.94
N THR A 142 3.41 -32.51 -2.00
CA THR A 142 3.35 -33.02 -3.37
C THR A 142 4.20 -34.27 -3.53
N ALA A 143 5.44 -34.26 -3.06
CA ALA A 143 6.33 -35.42 -3.11
C ALA A 143 5.73 -36.65 -2.40
N LYS A 144 5.17 -36.47 -1.19
CA LYS A 144 4.47 -37.55 -0.46
C LYS A 144 3.28 -38.10 -1.24
N ASN A 145 2.45 -37.23 -1.82
CA ASN A 145 1.29 -37.67 -2.60
C ASN A 145 1.70 -38.48 -3.84
N LEU A 146 2.75 -38.06 -4.57
CA LEU A 146 3.23 -38.78 -5.76
C LEU A 146 3.80 -40.17 -5.39
N LEU A 147 4.51 -40.28 -4.27
CA LEU A 147 4.98 -41.57 -3.75
C LEU A 147 3.82 -42.50 -3.39
N VAL A 148 2.76 -41.98 -2.75
CA VAL A 148 1.54 -42.75 -2.42
C VAL A 148 0.82 -43.22 -3.68
N MET A 149 0.89 -42.44 -4.77
CA MET A 149 0.35 -42.83 -6.08
C MET A 149 1.21 -43.87 -6.83
N GLY A 150 2.31 -44.33 -6.22
CA GLY A 150 3.16 -45.38 -6.77
C GLY A 150 4.19 -44.90 -7.80
N MET A 151 4.47 -43.59 -7.87
CA MET A 151 5.54 -43.06 -8.71
C MET A 151 6.92 -43.41 -8.12
N ASP A 152 7.89 -43.69 -8.99
CA ASP A 152 9.27 -43.97 -8.59
C ASP A 152 10.02 -42.71 -8.12
N GLU A 153 11.08 -42.90 -7.35
CA GLU A 153 11.84 -41.82 -6.70
C GLU A 153 12.48 -40.85 -7.70
N ASP A 154 12.93 -41.34 -8.86
CA ASP A 154 13.54 -40.50 -9.89
C ASP A 154 12.49 -39.59 -10.55
N THR A 155 11.29 -40.12 -10.78
CA THR A 155 10.17 -39.34 -11.32
C THR A 155 9.68 -38.28 -10.33
N VAL A 156 9.60 -38.62 -9.03
CA VAL A 156 9.25 -37.65 -7.99
C VAL A 156 10.31 -36.56 -7.84
N SER A 157 11.60 -36.92 -7.88
CA SER A 157 12.73 -35.97 -7.85
C SER A 157 12.65 -34.95 -8.98
N LYS A 158 12.38 -35.41 -10.21
CA LYS A 158 12.20 -34.52 -11.37
C LYS A 158 10.98 -33.61 -11.24
N ALA A 159 9.90 -34.09 -10.65
CA ALA A 159 8.65 -33.33 -10.53
C ALA A 159 8.69 -32.26 -9.44
N THR A 160 9.39 -32.51 -8.33
CA THR A 160 9.39 -31.61 -7.16
C THR A 160 10.69 -30.84 -6.98
N GLY A 161 11.75 -31.20 -7.71
CA GLY A 161 13.09 -30.62 -7.58
C GLY A 161 13.83 -31.03 -6.30
N LEU A 162 13.28 -31.97 -5.53
CA LEU A 162 13.93 -32.54 -4.35
C LEU A 162 14.98 -33.57 -4.75
N SER A 163 16.06 -33.68 -3.97
CA SER A 163 17.04 -34.74 -4.13
C SER A 163 16.43 -36.11 -3.77
N VAL A 164 16.99 -37.18 -4.35
CA VAL A 164 16.57 -38.56 -4.06
C VAL A 164 16.73 -38.87 -2.55
N GLU A 165 17.72 -38.26 -1.90
CA GLU A 165 17.96 -38.43 -0.46
C GLU A 165 16.86 -37.76 0.39
N GLU A 166 16.42 -36.55 0.04
CA GLU A 166 15.27 -35.89 0.67
C GLU A 166 13.97 -36.69 0.47
N ILE A 167 13.79 -37.30 -0.70
CA ILE A 167 12.61 -38.13 -1.00
C ILE A 167 12.60 -39.42 -0.19
N LYS A 168 13.75 -40.07 -0.02
CA LYS A 168 13.88 -41.27 0.83
C LYS A 168 13.56 -40.98 2.29
N ASN A 169 13.95 -39.80 2.78
CA ASN A 169 13.63 -39.35 4.13
C ASN A 169 12.13 -39.08 4.34
N LEU A 170 11.34 -38.86 3.27
CA LEU A 170 9.87 -38.71 3.37
C LEU A 170 9.11 -40.04 3.50
N LYS A 171 9.78 -41.18 3.26
CA LYS A 171 9.20 -42.53 3.39
C LYS A 171 9.34 -43.12 4.80
N GLN A 172 10.16 -42.53 5.67
CA GLN A 172 10.20 -42.84 7.11
C GLN A 172 8.99 -42.20 7.81
#